data_AF-F6GAI8-F1
#
_entry.id   AF-F6GAI8-F1
#
_cell.length_a   1.000
_cell.length_b   1.000
_cell.length_c   1.000
_cell.angle_alpha   90.00
_cell.angle_beta   90.00
_cell.angle_gamma   90.00
#
_symmetry.space_group_name_H-M   'P 1'
#
loop_
_entity.id
_entity.type
_entity.pdbx_description
1 polymer ?
#
loop_
_entity_poly.entity_id
_entity_poly.type
_entity_poly.pdbx_seq_one_letter_code
_entity_poly.pdbx_strand_id
1 'polypeptide(L)'
;MGLPRIPSIFRPSPAAAPDDCRVTPEQAPQRDAPHRPRSRGAGMLACLPRLTRHSIAAHAPASADRLASGAEQASPPPDFRLPRQSALSAKMIHEFEQRFPRSLPVPLGAAGTSDLSPARTLAEQMALREQILARQPPMTAQRYIPVEALEPALQKAYLTQHDPVKALGLTDRSVFYRALDRRYLLTEGDRTALAGNANSGAHIHHHLRLLPSSGLANETEFASQPARVRERLLDDPMWQYDLVSMVAKNLPDPTLNVMFGEQAEQGARGYAKTANHVVVSMTLGDLRNAGGGQVFLDTRAAARSDGTHPLIVTLPEGRTIPVAILPAGQPGTATSKR
;
A
#
# COMPACT_ATOMS: atom_id res chain seq x y z
N MET A 1 -4.52 -8.93 29.94
CA MET A 1 -5.07 -9.93 28.98
C MET A 1 -4.61 -9.53 27.59
N GLY A 2 -3.96 -10.42 26.83
CA GLY A 2 -3.44 -10.08 25.50
C GLY A 2 -4.55 -9.98 24.46
N LEU A 3 -4.53 -8.93 23.64
CA LEU A 3 -5.47 -8.79 22.52
C LEU A 3 -5.23 -9.91 21.47
N PRO A 4 -6.29 -10.43 20.83
CA PRO A 4 -6.16 -11.49 19.84
C PRO A 4 -5.35 -11.03 18.62
N ARG A 5 -4.49 -11.92 18.09
CA ARG A 5 -3.66 -11.65 16.91
C ARG A 5 -4.53 -11.54 15.65
N ILE A 6 -4.52 -10.38 15.00
CA ILE A 6 -5.22 -10.12 13.74
C ILE A 6 -4.28 -10.48 12.57
N PRO A 7 -4.61 -11.40 11.66
CA PRO A 7 -3.80 -11.68 10.47
C PRO A 7 -3.95 -10.55 9.44
N SER A 8 -2.89 -10.29 8.67
CA SER A 8 -2.97 -9.44 7.47
C SER A 8 -3.92 -10.09 6.45
N ILE A 9 -4.82 -9.31 5.86
CA ILE A 9 -5.75 -9.82 4.83
C ILE A 9 -5.11 -9.86 3.44
N PHE A 10 -4.02 -9.11 3.24
CA PHE A 10 -3.24 -9.14 2.02
C PHE A 10 -2.25 -10.30 2.13
N ARG A 11 -2.58 -11.43 1.49
CA ARG A 11 -1.56 -12.44 1.20
C ARG A 11 -0.61 -11.84 0.15
N PRO A 12 0.73 -11.95 0.33
CA PRO A 12 1.64 -11.67 -0.77
C PRO A 12 1.25 -12.53 -1.97
N SER A 13 1.24 -11.93 -3.15
CA SER A 13 0.97 -12.65 -4.39
C SER A 13 2.03 -13.76 -4.56
N PRO A 14 1.66 -15.01 -4.87
CA PRO A 14 2.64 -16.09 -5.08
C PRO A 14 3.50 -15.88 -6.35
N ALA A 15 3.24 -14.83 -7.13
CA ALA A 15 3.96 -14.48 -8.35
C ALA A 15 5.09 -13.45 -8.15
N ALA A 16 5.35 -12.99 -6.93
CA ALA A 16 6.52 -12.16 -6.66
C ALA A 16 7.72 -13.07 -6.36
N ALA A 17 8.63 -13.20 -7.34
CA ALA A 17 9.94 -13.80 -7.12
C ALA A 17 10.67 -13.05 -5.98
N PRO A 18 11.43 -13.73 -5.12
CA PRO A 18 12.27 -13.05 -4.15
C PRO A 18 13.39 -12.31 -4.90
N ASP A 19 13.47 -10.99 -4.72
CA ASP A 19 14.71 -10.25 -4.98
C ASP A 19 15.74 -10.72 -3.93
N ASP A 20 16.61 -11.62 -4.37
CA ASP A 20 17.82 -12.02 -3.67
C ASP A 20 18.84 -10.87 -3.71
N CYS A 21 18.73 -9.93 -2.76
CA CYS A 21 19.85 -9.10 -2.35
C CYS A 21 20.04 -9.25 -0.83
N ARG A 22 20.89 -10.22 -0.47
CA ARG A 22 21.46 -10.44 0.86
C ARG A 22 22.24 -9.21 1.30
N VAL A 23 22.03 -8.77 2.55
CA VAL A 23 23.10 -8.64 3.56
C VAL A 23 22.50 -8.88 4.95
N THR A 24 23.01 -9.89 5.65
CA THR A 24 22.90 -10.03 7.11
C THR A 24 24.26 -10.52 7.60
N PRO A 25 24.84 -9.93 8.65
CA PRO A 25 25.80 -10.64 9.46
C PRO A 25 25.36 -10.59 10.92
N GLU A 26 24.94 -11.73 11.46
CA GLU A 26 25.08 -11.97 12.89
C GLU A 26 25.45 -13.46 13.07
N GLN A 27 26.74 -13.69 13.29
CA GLN A 27 27.29 -14.97 13.68
C GLN A 27 27.31 -15.06 15.21
N ALA A 28 26.80 -16.16 15.75
CA ALA A 28 27.11 -16.66 17.09
C ALA A 28 27.29 -18.20 17.01
N PRO A 29 28.04 -18.82 17.94
CA PRO A 29 29.03 -19.84 17.60
C PRO A 29 28.51 -21.28 17.54
N GLN A 30 29.25 -22.08 16.76
CA GLN A 30 29.10 -23.52 16.59
C GLN A 30 29.31 -24.29 17.90
N ARG A 31 28.47 -25.30 18.13
CA ARG A 31 28.75 -26.44 19.01
C ARG A 31 28.59 -27.73 18.21
N ASP A 32 29.51 -28.64 18.49
CA ASP A 32 29.78 -29.89 17.79
C ASP A 32 28.64 -30.93 17.84
N ALA A 33 28.77 -31.86 16.89
CA ALA A 33 27.99 -33.01 16.42
C ALA A 33 27.59 -34.07 17.51
N PRO A 34 27.01 -35.28 17.23
CA PRO A 34 26.88 -35.96 15.93
C PRO A 34 25.67 -36.91 15.67
N HIS A 35 25.69 -37.45 14.45
CA HIS A 35 25.22 -38.77 13.96
C HIS A 35 23.78 -39.00 13.46
N ARG A 36 23.77 -39.54 12.24
CA ARG A 36 22.70 -40.11 11.40
C ARG A 36 22.78 -41.65 11.49
N PRO A 37 21.72 -42.42 11.17
CA PRO A 37 21.60 -43.05 9.84
C PRO A 37 20.14 -43.08 9.29
N ARG A 38 19.86 -42.91 7.98
CA ARG A 38 19.63 -43.93 6.90
C ARG A 38 18.62 -45.04 7.31
N SER A 39 17.54 -45.38 6.61
CA SER A 39 17.31 -45.52 5.15
C SER A 39 15.88 -46.05 4.79
N ARG A 40 15.53 -46.03 3.48
CA ARG A 40 14.53 -46.83 2.68
C ARG A 40 13.02 -46.55 2.89
N GLY A 41 12.13 -46.56 1.90
CA GLY A 41 12.12 -46.88 0.44
C GLY A 41 10.88 -46.17 -0.22
N ALA A 42 10.91 -45.76 -1.49
CA ALA A 42 10.63 -46.51 -2.73
C ALA A 42 9.15 -47.01 -2.90
N GLY A 43 8.44 -46.45 -3.88
CA GLY A 43 7.13 -46.91 -4.42
C GLY A 43 6.33 -45.74 -5.04
N MET A 44 6.54 -45.38 -6.32
CA MET A 44 5.75 -45.80 -7.51
C MET A 44 4.29 -45.29 -7.51
N LEU A 45 3.95 -44.31 -8.38
CA LEU A 45 3.09 -44.42 -9.60
C LEU A 45 1.64 -44.87 -9.31
N ALA A 46 0.55 -44.37 -9.88
CA ALA A 46 0.24 -43.33 -10.86
C ALA A 46 -1.32 -43.24 -10.96
N CYS A 47 -1.81 -42.14 -11.55
CA CYS A 47 -3.02 -42.02 -12.40
C CYS A 47 -4.44 -42.43 -11.89
N LEU A 48 -5.29 -41.39 -11.86
CA LEU A 48 -6.77 -41.37 -12.02
C LEU A 48 -7.20 -41.93 -13.41
N PRO A 49 -8.47 -42.35 -13.65
CA PRO A 49 -9.56 -41.39 -13.94
C PRO A 49 -11.01 -41.76 -13.53
N ARG A 50 -11.76 -40.69 -13.21
CA ARG A 50 -13.13 -40.27 -13.59
C ARG A 50 -14.33 -41.23 -13.73
N LEU A 51 -15.47 -40.60 -13.39
CA LEU A 51 -16.85 -40.70 -13.91
C LEU A 51 -17.84 -41.59 -13.15
N THR A 52 -18.82 -40.94 -12.52
CA THR A 52 -20.25 -41.26 -12.75
C THR A 52 -21.13 -40.07 -12.37
N ARG A 53 -21.98 -39.67 -13.32
CA ARG A 53 -23.13 -38.77 -13.15
C ARG A 53 -24.27 -39.58 -12.54
N HIS A 54 -24.98 -39.02 -11.57
CA HIS A 54 -26.41 -39.32 -11.38
C HIS A 54 -27.19 -38.02 -11.16
N SER A 55 -28.17 -37.83 -12.04
CA SER A 55 -29.32 -36.95 -11.93
C SER A 55 -30.41 -37.68 -11.15
N ILE A 56 -31.22 -36.97 -10.35
CA ILE A 56 -32.67 -37.21 -10.15
C ILE A 56 -33.30 -35.94 -9.54
N ALA A 57 -34.59 -35.79 -9.86
CA ALA A 57 -35.46 -34.64 -9.86
C ALA A 57 -35.92 -34.04 -8.52
N ALA A 58 -36.25 -32.74 -8.63
CA ALA A 58 -37.44 -32.01 -8.17
C ALA A 58 -38.19 -32.43 -6.88
N HIS A 59 -38.44 -31.44 -6.01
CA HIS A 59 -39.79 -31.08 -5.58
C HIS A 59 -39.83 -29.66 -4.98
N ALA A 60 -40.72 -28.83 -5.52
CA ALA A 60 -41.25 -27.63 -4.87
C ALA A 60 -42.44 -28.03 -3.96
N PRO A 61 -42.83 -27.15 -3.02
CA PRO A 61 -44.13 -26.52 -3.22
C PRO A 61 -44.19 -25.00 -2.91
N ALA A 62 -45.09 -24.36 -3.65
CA ALA A 62 -45.86 -23.12 -3.41
C ALA A 62 -46.62 -23.14 -2.05
N SER A 63 -47.14 -22.08 -1.43
CA SER A 63 -47.37 -20.64 -1.73
C SER A 63 -47.87 -19.94 -0.45
N ALA A 64 -47.69 -18.60 -0.39
CA ALA A 64 -48.49 -17.55 0.29
C ALA A 64 -48.69 -17.65 1.84
N ASP A 65 -48.56 -16.60 2.66
CA ASP A 65 -49.25 -15.32 2.51
C ASP A 65 -48.62 -14.17 3.32
N ARG A 66 -49.01 -12.94 2.96
CA ARG A 66 -48.51 -11.61 3.37
C ARG A 66 -48.80 -11.24 4.83
N LEU A 67 -47.96 -10.36 5.40
CA LEU A 67 -48.41 -9.11 6.04
C LEU A 67 -47.27 -8.08 6.07
N ALA A 68 -47.61 -6.87 5.62
CA ALA A 68 -46.74 -5.71 5.47
C ALA A 68 -46.67 -4.90 6.77
N SER A 69 -45.53 -4.28 7.04
CA SER A 69 -45.41 -3.05 7.84
C SER A 69 -44.13 -2.33 7.44
N GLY A 70 -44.30 -1.08 6.99
CA GLY A 70 -43.25 -0.28 6.36
C GLY A 70 -42.27 0.34 7.36
N ALA A 71 -41.05 0.55 6.86
CA ALA A 71 -40.16 1.60 7.32
C ALA A 71 -39.49 2.19 6.07
N GLU A 72 -39.62 3.51 5.94
CA GLU A 72 -39.27 4.31 4.78
C GLU A 72 -37.79 4.18 4.39
N GLN A 73 -37.58 3.88 3.11
CA GLN A 73 -36.31 4.14 2.43
C GLN A 73 -36.13 5.66 2.30
N ALA A 74 -35.22 6.25 3.07
CA ALA A 74 -34.78 7.61 2.85
C ALA A 74 -33.85 7.64 1.62
N SER A 75 -34.40 8.02 0.47
CA SER A 75 -33.62 8.42 -0.70
C SER A 75 -32.91 9.75 -0.44
N PRO A 76 -31.67 9.97 -0.92
CA PRO A 76 -31.01 11.26 -0.80
C PRO A 76 -31.76 12.33 -1.62
N PRO A 77 -31.74 13.60 -1.19
CA PRO A 77 -32.46 14.69 -1.86
C PRO A 77 -31.95 14.89 -3.29
N PRO A 78 -32.81 15.36 -4.21
CA PRO A 78 -32.52 15.48 -5.65
C PRO A 78 -31.37 16.44 -6.01
N ASP A 79 -30.83 17.18 -5.03
CA ASP A 79 -29.76 18.15 -5.20
C ASP A 79 -28.41 17.73 -4.56
N PHE A 80 -28.26 16.47 -4.13
CA PHE A 80 -26.97 15.97 -3.63
C PHE A 80 -25.94 15.86 -4.77
N ARG A 81 -25.10 16.89 -4.93
CA ARG A 81 -23.91 16.86 -5.78
C ARG A 81 -22.67 16.65 -4.92
N LEU A 82 -21.92 15.59 -5.22
CA LEU A 82 -20.56 15.44 -4.73
C LEU A 82 -19.74 16.68 -5.12
N PRO A 83 -19.01 17.33 -4.19
CA PRO A 83 -18.14 18.45 -4.54
C PRO A 83 -17.12 17.97 -5.57
N ARG A 84 -17.03 18.64 -6.72
CA ARG A 84 -15.92 18.45 -7.67
C ARG A 84 -14.63 18.88 -6.97
N GLN A 85 -13.87 17.91 -6.45
CA GLN A 85 -12.63 18.11 -5.69
C GLN A 85 -11.41 18.53 -6.54
N SER A 86 -11.59 18.96 -7.80
CA SER A 86 -10.49 19.13 -8.75
C SER A 86 -10.09 20.57 -9.09
N ALA A 87 -10.76 21.61 -8.56
CA ALA A 87 -10.46 22.99 -8.97
C ALA A 87 -9.31 23.66 -8.17
N LEU A 88 -9.00 23.19 -6.95
CA LEU A 88 -7.99 23.81 -6.09
C LEU A 88 -6.56 23.29 -6.34
N SER A 89 -6.38 22.19 -7.07
CA SER A 89 -5.05 21.67 -7.42
C SER A 89 -4.46 22.34 -8.67
N ALA A 90 -5.29 22.71 -9.66
CA ALA A 90 -4.82 23.21 -10.95
C ALA A 90 -4.05 24.54 -10.85
N LYS A 91 -4.49 25.46 -9.98
CA LYS A 91 -3.83 26.77 -9.81
C LYS A 91 -2.46 26.66 -9.12
N MET A 92 -2.31 25.73 -8.17
CA MET A 92 -1.01 25.43 -7.54
C MET A 92 -0.07 24.65 -8.46
N ILE A 93 -0.60 23.78 -9.33
CA ILE A 93 0.19 23.09 -10.36
C ILE A 93 0.75 24.10 -11.36
N HIS A 94 -0.03 25.12 -11.74
CA HIS A 94 0.42 26.13 -12.70
C HIS A 94 1.53 27.05 -12.16
N GLU A 95 1.50 27.41 -10.87
CA GLU A 95 2.61 28.15 -10.22
C GLU A 95 3.87 27.28 -10.02
N PHE A 96 3.72 25.96 -9.90
CA PHE A 96 4.83 25.01 -9.80
C PHE A 96 5.53 24.79 -11.15
N GLU A 97 4.78 24.65 -12.24
CA GLU A 97 5.32 24.49 -13.61
C GLU A 97 6.17 25.69 -14.06
N GLN A 98 5.93 26.88 -13.51
CA GLN A 98 6.74 28.08 -13.77
C GLN A 98 8.08 28.10 -13.01
N ARG A 99 8.21 27.38 -11.89
CA ARG A 99 9.45 27.30 -11.10
C ARG A 99 10.27 26.04 -11.38
N PHE A 100 9.63 24.98 -11.89
CA PHE A 100 10.25 23.73 -12.31
C PHE A 100 9.57 23.24 -13.60
N PRO A 101 10.03 23.66 -14.79
CA PRO A 101 9.40 23.25 -16.03
C PRO A 101 9.50 21.74 -16.18
N ARG A 102 8.35 21.06 -16.19
CA ARG A 102 8.26 19.66 -16.58
C ARG A 102 8.63 19.57 -18.06
N SER A 103 9.72 18.88 -18.38
CA SER A 103 9.90 18.34 -19.73
C SER A 103 8.79 17.31 -19.97
N LEU A 104 7.73 17.72 -20.66
CA LEU A 104 6.66 16.83 -21.13
C LEU A 104 7.25 15.75 -22.05
N PRO A 105 6.67 14.54 -22.09
CA PRO A 105 7.07 13.54 -23.05
C PRO A 105 6.68 14.02 -24.46
N VAL A 106 7.69 14.19 -25.31
CA VAL A 106 7.52 14.49 -26.73
C VAL A 106 6.71 13.37 -27.38
N PRO A 107 5.69 13.67 -28.23
CA PRO A 107 4.97 12.65 -28.97
C PRO A 107 5.92 11.82 -29.82
N LEU A 108 5.79 10.50 -29.75
CA LEU A 108 6.53 9.55 -30.57
C LEU A 108 6.10 9.74 -32.04
N GLY A 109 6.75 10.66 -32.76
CA GLY A 109 6.39 10.92 -34.15
C GLY A 109 6.84 12.27 -34.71
N ALA A 110 8.13 12.57 -34.65
CA ALA A 110 8.78 13.42 -35.64
C ALA A 110 10.30 13.25 -35.51
N ALA A 111 10.93 12.83 -36.60
CA ALA A 111 12.38 12.75 -36.73
C ALA A 111 12.99 14.15 -36.54
N GLY A 112 13.75 14.29 -35.46
CA GLY A 112 14.68 15.39 -35.23
C GLY A 112 15.84 14.81 -34.45
N THR A 113 16.91 14.45 -35.16
CA THR A 113 18.18 14.05 -34.59
C THR A 113 18.78 15.24 -33.85
N SER A 114 18.34 15.47 -32.61
CA SER A 114 19.12 16.23 -31.66
C SER A 114 20.10 15.26 -31.03
N ASP A 115 21.35 15.37 -31.45
CA ASP A 115 22.51 14.82 -30.75
C ASP A 115 22.42 15.21 -29.27
N LEU A 116 21.99 14.28 -28.43
CA LEU A 116 22.04 14.42 -26.98
C LEU A 116 23.12 13.48 -26.48
N SER A 117 24.35 13.80 -26.88
CA SER A 117 25.52 13.39 -26.11
C SER A 117 25.37 13.94 -24.69
N PRO A 118 25.78 13.18 -23.65
CA PRO A 118 25.76 13.71 -22.29
C PRO A 118 26.55 15.03 -22.24
N ALA A 119 25.97 16.03 -21.59
CA ALA A 119 26.55 17.36 -21.42
C ALA A 119 27.85 17.32 -20.60
N ARG A 120 28.02 16.28 -19.77
CA ARG A 120 29.19 16.07 -18.90
C ARG A 120 29.90 14.76 -19.24
N THR A 121 31.22 14.78 -19.19
CA THR A 121 32.05 13.58 -19.20
C THR A 121 31.82 12.73 -17.95
N LEU A 122 32.18 11.44 -17.99
CA LEU A 122 32.06 10.59 -16.80
C LEU A 122 32.85 11.15 -15.60
N ALA A 123 34.04 11.69 -15.82
CA ALA A 123 34.86 12.27 -14.76
C ALA A 123 34.17 13.46 -14.09
N GLU A 124 33.54 14.35 -14.87
CA GLU A 124 32.77 15.48 -14.35
C GLU A 124 31.51 15.00 -13.59
N GLN A 125 30.84 13.97 -14.10
CA GLN A 125 29.69 13.36 -13.44
C GLN A 125 30.07 12.74 -12.09
N MET A 126 31.22 12.07 -12.03
CA MET A 126 31.78 11.49 -10.81
C MET A 126 32.16 12.57 -9.78
N ALA A 127 32.78 13.67 -10.22
CA ALA A 127 33.11 14.78 -9.35
C ALA A 127 31.86 15.45 -8.76
N LEU A 128 30.81 15.65 -9.58
CA LEU A 128 29.54 16.24 -9.12
C LEU A 128 28.80 15.29 -8.16
N ARG A 129 28.83 13.98 -8.42
CA ARG A 129 28.30 12.96 -7.51
C ARG A 129 28.88 13.09 -6.11
N GLU A 130 30.20 13.17 -5.97
CA GLU A 130 30.85 13.33 -4.66
C GLU A 130 30.42 14.62 -3.95
N GLN A 131 30.29 15.72 -4.70
CA GLN A 131 29.80 16.99 -4.14
C GLN A 131 28.36 16.88 -3.63
N ILE A 132 27.49 16.16 -4.34
CA ILE A 132 26.11 15.94 -3.91
C ILE A 132 26.07 15.09 -2.65
N LEU A 133 26.78 13.95 -2.63
CA LEU A 133 26.82 13.06 -1.47
C LEU A 133 27.38 13.77 -0.23
N ALA A 134 28.39 14.62 -0.38
CA ALA A 134 28.95 15.41 0.72
C ALA A 134 27.98 16.47 1.28
N ARG A 135 26.97 16.88 0.51
CA ARG A 135 25.93 17.84 0.92
C ARG A 135 24.66 17.18 1.42
N GLN A 136 24.54 15.85 1.30
CA GLN A 136 23.35 15.15 1.78
C GLN A 136 23.24 15.29 3.30
N PRO A 137 22.01 15.40 3.83
CA PRO A 137 21.84 15.46 5.27
C PRO A 137 22.36 14.19 5.94
N PRO A 138 22.88 14.30 7.17
CA PRO A 138 23.40 13.14 7.89
C PRO A 138 22.28 12.14 8.15
N MET A 139 22.64 10.86 8.06
CA MET A 139 21.73 9.77 8.41
C MET A 139 21.57 9.70 9.93
N THR A 140 20.36 9.37 10.39
CA THR A 140 20.08 9.06 11.79
C THR A 140 20.79 7.77 12.23
N ALA A 141 20.80 7.51 13.54
CA ALA A 141 21.30 6.24 14.10
C ALA A 141 20.61 4.99 13.50
N GLN A 142 19.39 5.14 12.98
CA GLN A 142 18.64 4.09 12.29
C GLN A 142 19.02 3.94 10.81
N ARG A 143 20.05 4.65 10.34
CA ARG A 143 20.54 4.66 8.95
C ARG A 143 19.47 5.11 7.94
N TYR A 144 18.75 6.18 8.27
CA TYR A 144 17.85 6.86 7.34
C TYR A 144 18.03 8.36 7.42
N ILE A 145 17.80 9.06 6.31
CA ILE A 145 17.69 10.51 6.27
C ILE A 145 16.22 10.88 6.59
N PRO A 146 15.96 11.70 7.62
CA PRO A 146 14.60 12.15 7.91
C PRO A 146 14.18 13.15 6.83
N VAL A 147 12.94 13.08 6.38
CA VAL A 147 12.44 13.98 5.32
C VAL A 147 12.49 15.44 5.75
N GLU A 148 12.38 15.70 7.06
CA GLU A 148 12.49 17.03 7.66
C GLU A 148 13.89 17.65 7.53
N ALA A 149 14.92 16.85 7.22
CA ALA A 149 16.28 17.33 6.98
C ALA A 149 16.53 17.73 5.51
N LEU A 150 15.56 17.53 4.62
CA LEU A 150 15.65 18.03 3.25
C LEU A 150 15.44 19.55 3.20
N GLU A 151 15.97 20.18 2.15
CA GLU A 151 15.65 21.58 1.81
C GLU A 151 14.12 21.79 1.72
N PRO A 152 13.54 22.88 2.27
CA PRO A 152 12.09 23.02 2.41
C PRO A 152 11.28 22.85 1.13
N ALA A 153 11.80 23.35 0.00
CA ALA A 153 11.16 23.19 -1.31
C ALA A 153 11.12 21.73 -1.77
N LEU A 154 12.24 21.00 -1.56
CA LEU A 154 12.35 19.58 -1.89
C LEU A 154 11.50 18.74 -0.95
N GLN A 155 11.52 19.02 0.35
CA GLN A 155 10.66 18.38 1.35
C GLN A 155 9.18 18.50 0.94
N LYS A 156 8.73 19.70 0.57
CA LYS A 156 7.35 19.93 0.14
C LYS A 156 7.01 19.13 -1.12
N ALA A 157 7.88 19.16 -2.13
CA ALA A 157 7.69 18.39 -3.36
C ALA A 157 7.63 16.88 -3.08
N TYR A 158 8.57 16.38 -2.28
CA TYR A 158 8.67 14.98 -1.90
C TYR A 158 7.41 14.49 -1.20
N LEU A 159 6.98 15.18 -0.14
CA LEU A 159 5.77 14.80 0.57
C LEU A 159 4.52 14.93 -0.31
N THR A 160 4.45 15.92 -1.19
CA THR A 160 3.30 16.04 -2.12
C THR A 160 3.15 14.80 -3.00
N GLN A 161 4.27 14.19 -3.40
CA GLN A 161 4.29 13.02 -4.26
C GLN A 161 4.14 11.70 -3.48
N HIS A 162 4.73 11.59 -2.28
CA HIS A 162 4.92 10.32 -1.60
C HIS A 162 4.13 10.15 -0.30
N ASP A 163 3.69 11.23 0.36
CA ASP A 163 2.78 11.15 1.50
C ASP A 163 1.37 10.79 1.00
N PRO A 164 0.81 9.62 1.37
CA PRO A 164 -0.52 9.22 0.92
C PRO A 164 -1.61 10.21 1.30
N VAL A 165 -1.47 10.92 2.43
CA VAL A 165 -2.44 11.94 2.85
C VAL A 165 -2.50 13.07 1.83
N LYS A 166 -1.35 13.55 1.37
CA LYS A 166 -1.27 14.63 0.37
C LYS A 166 -1.61 14.12 -1.02
N ALA A 167 -1.01 13.01 -1.44
CA ALA A 167 -1.16 12.46 -2.78
C ALA A 167 -2.60 12.03 -3.09
N LEU A 168 -3.34 11.52 -2.09
CA LEU A 168 -4.73 11.07 -2.24
C LEU A 168 -5.77 12.07 -1.71
N GLY A 169 -5.33 13.24 -1.22
CA GLY A 169 -6.23 14.25 -0.64
C GLY A 169 -7.02 13.75 0.57
N LEU A 170 -6.40 12.94 1.44
CA LEU A 170 -7.08 12.36 2.59
C LEU A 170 -7.42 13.44 3.62
N THR A 171 -8.65 13.38 4.13
CA THR A 171 -9.18 14.26 5.18
C THR A 171 -9.71 13.43 6.33
N ASP A 172 -10.09 14.06 7.44
CA ASP A 172 -10.71 13.34 8.56
C ASP A 172 -12.02 12.64 8.17
N ARG A 173 -12.67 13.11 7.09
CA ARG A 173 -13.88 12.51 6.52
C ARG A 173 -13.60 11.36 5.56
N SER A 174 -12.33 11.09 5.23
CA SER A 174 -11.97 9.98 4.36
C SER A 174 -12.37 8.65 5.01
N VAL A 175 -13.19 7.89 4.29
CA VAL A 175 -13.70 6.59 4.74
C VAL A 175 -12.77 5.49 4.26
N PHE A 176 -12.41 4.61 5.18
CA PHE A 176 -11.59 3.43 4.92
C PHE A 176 -12.41 2.17 5.13
N TYR A 177 -12.10 1.15 4.33
CA TYR A 177 -12.77 -0.14 4.35
C TYR A 177 -11.78 -1.26 4.62
N ARG A 178 -12.20 -2.30 5.35
CA ARG A 178 -11.44 -3.55 5.43
C ARG A 178 -12.36 -4.73 5.68
N ALA A 179 -11.95 -5.89 5.17
CA ALA A 179 -12.50 -7.15 5.62
C ALA A 179 -11.74 -7.67 6.84
N LEU A 180 -12.45 -8.37 7.73
CA LEU A 180 -11.86 -9.10 8.86
C LEU A 180 -12.85 -10.14 9.38
N ASP A 181 -12.34 -11.15 10.08
CA ASP A 181 -13.19 -12.08 10.82
C ASP A 181 -13.88 -11.37 11.99
N ARG A 182 -15.18 -11.61 12.18
CA ARG A 182 -15.99 -11.02 13.26
C ARG A 182 -15.34 -11.16 14.64
N ARG A 183 -14.57 -12.21 14.89
CA ARG A 183 -13.91 -12.46 16.20
C ARG A 183 -12.91 -11.38 16.62
N TYR A 184 -12.47 -10.54 15.69
CA TYR A 184 -11.54 -9.43 15.98
C TYR A 184 -12.24 -8.12 16.31
N LEU A 185 -13.57 -8.07 16.18
CA LEU A 185 -14.36 -6.95 16.61
C LEU A 185 -14.52 -7.00 18.13
N LEU A 186 -14.35 -5.84 18.75
CA LEU A 186 -14.53 -5.64 20.17
C LEU A 186 -15.88 -4.99 20.42
N THR A 187 -16.47 -5.28 21.57
CA THR A 187 -17.65 -4.57 22.07
C THR A 187 -17.20 -3.64 23.18
N GLU A 188 -17.37 -2.33 22.98
CA GLU A 188 -17.08 -1.31 23.98
C GLU A 188 -18.35 -0.54 24.31
N GLY A 189 -18.99 -0.89 25.42
CA GLY A 189 -20.37 -0.42 25.67
C GLY A 189 -21.28 -0.85 24.53
N ASP A 190 -21.99 0.12 23.94
CA ASP A 190 -22.96 -0.14 22.86
C ASP A 190 -22.38 -0.05 21.44
N ARG A 191 -21.06 0.14 21.30
CA ARG A 191 -20.41 0.26 19.98
C ARG A 191 -19.52 -0.92 19.64
N THR A 192 -19.44 -1.20 18.34
CA THR A 192 -18.43 -2.10 17.78
C THR A 192 -17.14 -1.31 17.59
N ALA A 193 -16.03 -1.87 18.05
CA ALA A 193 -14.72 -1.25 18.01
C ALA A 193 -13.66 -2.17 17.41
N LEU A 194 -12.56 -1.58 16.94
CA LEU A 194 -11.42 -2.29 16.38
C LEU A 194 -10.09 -1.76 16.92
N ALA A 195 -9.18 -2.66 17.27
CA ALA A 195 -7.81 -2.36 17.69
C ALA A 195 -6.81 -2.58 16.54
N GLY A 196 -5.65 -1.92 16.65
CA GLY A 196 -4.53 -2.09 15.72
C GLY A 196 -3.90 -3.49 15.82
N ASN A 197 -3.30 -3.94 14.72
CA ASN A 197 -2.52 -5.18 14.68
C ASN A 197 -1.03 -4.90 14.91
N ALA A 198 -0.51 -5.32 16.07
CA ALA A 198 0.91 -5.18 16.41
C ALA A 198 1.85 -6.04 15.54
N ASN A 199 1.34 -7.11 14.90
CA ASN A 199 2.15 -8.07 14.14
C ASN A 199 1.84 -8.01 12.63
N SER A 200 1.64 -6.80 12.10
CA SER A 200 1.32 -6.61 10.68
C SER A 200 2.49 -7.00 9.77
N GLY A 201 2.25 -7.98 8.89
CA GLY A 201 3.21 -8.42 7.86
C GLY A 201 3.19 -7.59 6.57
N ALA A 202 2.41 -6.50 6.53
CA ALA A 202 2.33 -5.64 5.36
C ALA A 202 3.67 -4.95 5.08
N HIS A 203 3.94 -4.65 3.81
CA HIS A 203 5.13 -3.88 3.42
C HIS A 203 4.69 -2.48 3.05
N ILE A 204 5.41 -1.49 3.56
CA ILE A 204 5.06 -0.09 3.41
C ILE A 204 6.19 0.71 2.75
N HIS A 205 5.82 1.75 2.03
CA HIS A 205 6.73 2.86 1.74
C HIS A 205 6.65 3.89 2.87
N HIS A 206 7.76 4.11 3.57
CA HIS A 206 7.86 5.04 4.69
C HIS A 206 8.22 6.44 4.19
N HIS A 207 7.20 7.24 3.84
CA HIS A 207 7.34 8.56 3.21
C HIS A 207 7.98 9.66 4.08
N LEU A 208 8.32 9.39 5.34
CA LEU A 208 9.11 10.31 6.21
C LEU A 208 10.57 9.88 6.39
N ARG A 209 11.01 8.81 5.71
CA ARG A 209 12.38 8.30 5.80
C ARG A 209 12.92 8.05 4.40
N LEU A 210 14.15 8.46 4.18
CA LEU A 210 14.85 8.36 2.91
C LEU A 210 16.12 7.56 3.06
N LEU A 211 16.54 6.98 1.94
CA LEU A 211 17.90 6.53 1.72
C LEU A 211 18.51 7.38 0.60
N PRO A 212 19.82 7.62 0.61
CA PRO A 212 20.51 8.01 -0.62
C PRO A 212 20.18 7.00 -1.72
N SER A 213 19.89 7.47 -2.94
CA SER A 213 19.58 6.56 -4.03
C SER A 213 20.73 5.59 -4.28
N SER A 214 20.48 4.29 -4.44
CA SER A 214 21.54 3.29 -4.70
C SER A 214 22.39 3.68 -5.90
N GLY A 215 21.71 4.14 -6.95
CA GLY A 215 22.31 4.58 -8.20
C GLY A 215 23.23 5.78 -8.02
N LEU A 216 23.02 6.61 -6.99
CA LEU A 216 23.90 7.72 -6.65
C LEU A 216 24.95 7.30 -5.62
N ALA A 217 24.59 6.52 -4.60
CA ALA A 217 25.44 6.21 -3.43
C ALA A 217 26.48 5.11 -3.68
N ASN A 218 26.26 4.24 -4.65
CA ASN A 218 27.24 3.24 -5.09
C ASN A 218 28.00 3.72 -6.33
N GLU A 219 29.32 3.85 -6.20
CA GLU A 219 30.18 4.37 -7.26
C GLU A 219 30.17 3.49 -8.52
N THR A 220 30.27 2.17 -8.33
CA THR A 220 30.29 1.20 -9.43
C THR A 220 28.93 1.16 -10.13
N GLU A 221 27.85 1.21 -9.36
CA GLU A 221 26.49 1.28 -9.91
C GLU A 221 26.31 2.56 -10.73
N PHE A 222 26.64 3.72 -10.17
CA PHE A 222 26.57 5.02 -10.85
C PHE A 222 27.34 4.98 -12.18
N ALA A 223 28.62 4.56 -12.16
CA ALA A 223 29.46 4.52 -13.35
C ALA A 223 28.96 3.52 -14.42
N SER A 224 28.27 2.46 -14.00
CA SER A 224 27.68 1.47 -14.93
C SER A 224 26.38 1.92 -15.59
N GLN A 225 25.69 2.93 -15.06
CA GLN A 225 24.42 3.38 -15.60
C GLN A 225 24.56 4.10 -16.95
N PRO A 226 23.51 4.14 -17.78
CA PRO A 226 23.52 4.97 -18.98
C PRO A 226 23.74 6.45 -18.63
N ALA A 227 24.50 7.17 -19.46
CA ALA A 227 24.88 8.56 -19.17
C ALA A 227 23.68 9.48 -18.89
N ARG A 228 22.55 9.29 -19.58
CA ARG A 228 21.31 10.04 -19.33
C ARG A 228 20.70 9.79 -17.95
N VAL A 229 20.84 8.57 -17.42
CA VAL A 229 20.34 8.24 -16.08
C VAL A 229 21.21 8.89 -15.02
N ARG A 230 22.54 8.86 -15.20
CA ARG A 230 23.48 9.60 -14.35
C ARG A 230 23.19 11.09 -14.34
N GLU A 231 23.01 11.73 -15.49
CA GLU A 231 22.69 13.16 -15.55
C GLU A 231 21.41 13.48 -14.80
N ARG A 232 20.38 12.64 -14.96
CA ARG A 232 19.14 12.81 -14.20
C ARG A 232 19.34 12.68 -12.69
N LEU A 233 20.11 11.70 -12.21
CA LEU A 233 20.45 11.56 -10.79
C LEU A 233 21.18 12.80 -10.24
N LEU A 234 22.01 13.44 -11.05
CA LEU A 234 22.76 14.64 -10.64
C LEU A 234 21.90 15.91 -10.69
N ASP A 235 21.05 16.05 -11.70
CA ASP A 235 20.31 17.29 -11.99
C ASP A 235 18.93 17.35 -11.31
N ASP A 236 18.33 16.22 -10.96
CA ASP A 236 17.02 16.15 -10.29
C ASP A 236 17.18 15.71 -8.81
N PRO A 237 17.05 16.63 -7.84
CA PRO A 237 17.18 16.30 -6.42
C PRO A 237 16.17 15.25 -5.92
N MET A 238 15.02 15.09 -6.59
CA MET A 238 14.06 14.03 -6.23
C MET A 238 14.59 12.63 -6.53
N TRP A 239 15.46 12.50 -7.53
CA TRP A 239 16.06 11.22 -7.93
C TRP A 239 17.27 10.84 -7.07
N GLN A 240 17.75 11.74 -6.20
CA GLN A 240 18.89 11.50 -5.32
C GLN A 240 18.52 10.67 -4.09
N TYR A 241 17.23 10.38 -3.88
CA TYR A 241 16.73 9.67 -2.71
C TYR A 241 15.78 8.53 -3.08
N ASP A 242 15.96 7.40 -2.41
CA ASP A 242 15.03 6.28 -2.48
C ASP A 242 14.07 6.29 -1.28
N LEU A 243 12.85 5.82 -1.52
CA LEU A 243 11.87 5.55 -0.47
C LEU A 243 12.34 4.37 0.39
N VAL A 244 12.20 4.50 1.71
CA VAL A 244 12.42 3.38 2.62
C VAL A 244 11.25 2.40 2.53
N SER A 245 11.54 1.17 2.12
CA SER A 245 10.61 0.05 2.25
C SER A 245 10.82 -0.66 3.58
N MET A 246 9.74 -0.92 4.32
CA MET A 246 9.82 -1.64 5.59
C MET A 246 8.58 -2.48 5.87
N VAL A 247 8.70 -3.44 6.78
CA VAL A 247 7.55 -4.21 7.28
C VAL A 247 6.81 -3.39 8.33
N ALA A 248 5.47 -3.35 8.25
CA ALA A 248 4.62 -2.55 9.13
C ALA A 248 4.77 -2.90 10.63
N LYS A 249 5.13 -4.15 10.98
CA LYS A 249 5.45 -4.54 12.37
C LYS A 249 6.62 -3.77 12.99
N ASN A 250 7.46 -3.13 12.17
CA ASN A 250 8.61 -2.35 12.63
C ASN A 250 8.23 -0.87 12.88
N LEU A 251 6.98 -0.48 12.66
CA LEU A 251 6.45 0.80 13.12
C LEU A 251 6.30 0.78 14.65
N PRO A 252 6.39 1.95 15.31
CA PRO A 252 6.23 2.03 16.77
C PRO A 252 4.82 1.65 17.23
N ASP A 253 3.81 1.94 16.41
CA ASP A 253 2.41 1.69 16.72
C ASP A 253 1.86 0.48 15.95
N PRO A 254 0.89 -0.26 16.55
CA PRO A 254 0.05 -1.21 15.82
C PRO A 254 -0.63 -0.57 14.60
N THR A 255 -1.02 -1.41 13.63
CA THR A 255 -1.56 -0.90 12.37
C THR A 255 -2.83 -1.60 11.90
N LEU A 256 -3.63 -0.89 11.11
CA LEU A 256 -4.75 -1.44 10.36
C LEU A 256 -4.40 -1.39 8.88
N ASN A 257 -4.55 -2.52 8.21
CA ASN A 257 -4.55 -2.56 6.75
C ASN A 257 -5.97 -2.27 6.26
N VAL A 258 -6.09 -1.26 5.40
CA VAL A 258 -7.37 -0.71 4.94
C VAL A 258 -7.31 -0.42 3.45
N MET A 259 -8.48 -0.13 2.86
CA MET A 259 -8.63 0.31 1.50
C MET A 259 -9.28 1.69 1.47
N PHE A 260 -8.84 2.51 0.52
CA PHE A 260 -9.37 3.83 0.23
C PHE A 260 -9.61 4.01 -1.28
N GLY A 261 -10.62 4.77 -1.66
CA GLY A 261 -10.97 5.04 -3.06
C GLY A 261 -12.40 4.62 -3.42
N GLU A 262 -12.85 5.01 -4.62
CA GLU A 262 -14.22 4.81 -5.10
C GLU A 262 -14.66 3.34 -5.12
N GLN A 263 -13.71 2.42 -5.33
CA GLN A 263 -13.95 0.98 -5.39
C GLN A 263 -13.51 0.24 -4.11
N ALA A 264 -13.09 0.96 -3.07
CA ALA A 264 -12.49 0.37 -1.87
C ALA A 264 -13.43 -0.57 -1.11
N GLU A 265 -14.73 -0.26 -1.03
CA GLU A 265 -15.70 -1.16 -0.40
C GLU A 265 -15.78 -2.49 -1.16
N GLN A 266 -15.93 -2.43 -2.49
CA GLN A 266 -16.00 -3.62 -3.33
C GLN A 266 -14.69 -4.41 -3.28
N GLY A 267 -13.55 -3.71 -3.30
CA GLY A 267 -12.23 -4.30 -3.08
C GLY A 267 -12.15 -5.04 -1.75
N ALA A 268 -12.64 -4.43 -0.66
CA ALA A 268 -12.63 -5.04 0.67
C ALA A 268 -13.54 -6.27 0.73
N ARG A 269 -14.71 -6.22 0.08
CA ARG A 269 -15.62 -7.38 -0.05
C ARG A 269 -14.96 -8.57 -0.72
N GLY A 270 -14.05 -8.35 -1.69
CA GLY A 270 -13.23 -9.42 -2.29
C GLY A 270 -12.36 -10.21 -1.30
N TYR A 271 -12.09 -9.65 -0.11
CA TYR A 271 -11.34 -10.32 0.95
C TYR A 271 -12.22 -10.97 2.02
N ALA A 272 -13.53 -10.76 2.00
CA ALA A 272 -14.47 -11.42 2.90
C ALA A 272 -14.77 -12.85 2.40
N LYS A 273 -13.77 -13.74 2.51
CA LYS A 273 -13.78 -15.07 1.86
C LYS A 273 -14.64 -16.13 2.56
N THR A 274 -15.08 -15.88 3.79
CA THR A 274 -15.87 -16.84 4.57
C THR A 274 -17.11 -16.14 5.13
N ALA A 275 -18.13 -16.92 5.51
CA ALA A 275 -19.36 -16.40 6.11
C ALA A 275 -19.13 -15.62 7.43
N ASN A 276 -18.00 -15.86 8.09
CA ASN A 276 -17.61 -15.16 9.32
C ASN A 276 -16.85 -13.86 9.08
N HIS A 277 -16.39 -13.62 7.84
CA HIS A 277 -15.79 -12.35 7.50
C HIS A 277 -16.88 -11.29 7.32
N VAL A 278 -16.61 -10.11 7.87
CA VAL A 278 -17.40 -8.90 7.65
C VAL A 278 -16.54 -7.85 7.00
N VAL A 279 -17.19 -6.91 6.31
CA VAL A 279 -16.57 -5.66 5.89
C VAL A 279 -16.98 -4.58 6.87
N VAL A 280 -16.00 -3.81 7.32
CA VAL A 280 -16.23 -2.67 8.20
C VAL A 280 -15.72 -1.39 7.55
N SER A 281 -16.37 -0.28 7.90
CA SER A 281 -15.92 1.06 7.57
C SER A 281 -15.50 1.83 8.83
N MET A 282 -14.57 2.76 8.65
CA MET A 282 -14.07 3.69 9.68
C MET A 282 -13.60 4.98 9.00
N THR A 283 -13.36 6.05 9.77
CA THR A 283 -12.82 7.30 9.21
C THR A 283 -11.37 7.54 9.62
N LEU A 284 -10.63 8.30 8.81
CA LEU A 284 -9.31 8.79 9.21
C LEU A 284 -9.39 9.71 10.44
N GLY A 285 -10.49 10.45 10.59
CA GLY A 285 -10.74 11.28 11.77
C GLY A 285 -10.78 10.47 13.06
N ASP A 286 -11.48 9.33 13.06
CA ASP A 286 -11.54 8.44 14.23
C ASP A 286 -10.15 7.93 14.64
N LEU A 287 -9.32 7.57 13.65
CA LEU A 287 -7.94 7.13 13.85
C LEU A 287 -7.07 8.24 14.44
N ARG A 288 -7.19 9.47 13.93
CA ARG A 288 -6.45 10.64 14.44
C ARG A 288 -6.90 11.03 15.84
N ASN A 289 -8.20 10.99 16.12
CA ASN A 289 -8.76 11.26 17.45
C ASN A 289 -8.26 10.25 18.50
N ALA A 290 -7.95 9.02 18.08
CA ALA A 290 -7.34 8.01 18.93
C ALA A 290 -5.81 8.19 19.13
N GLY A 291 -5.21 9.23 18.54
CA GLY A 291 -3.76 9.50 18.58
C GLY A 291 -2.96 8.78 17.48
N GLY A 292 -3.62 8.10 16.55
CA GLY A 292 -2.99 7.45 15.40
C GLY A 292 -3.17 8.22 14.10
N GLY A 293 -3.41 7.49 13.01
CA GLY A 293 -3.76 8.11 11.72
C GLY A 293 -2.57 8.47 10.84
N GLN A 294 -1.37 7.95 11.12
CA GLN A 294 -0.26 8.02 10.16
C GLN A 294 -0.51 6.99 9.05
N VAL A 295 -0.53 7.46 7.80
CA VAL A 295 -0.95 6.66 6.65
C VAL A 295 0.26 6.31 5.78
N PHE A 296 0.38 5.04 5.42
CA PHE A 296 1.41 4.52 4.53
C PHE A 296 0.77 3.76 3.37
N LEU A 297 1.45 3.75 2.23
CA LEU A 297 1.03 2.92 1.09
C LEU A 297 1.41 1.46 1.36
N ASP A 298 0.47 0.52 1.20
CA ASP A 298 0.78 -0.91 1.17
C ASP A 298 1.31 -1.30 -0.23
N THR A 299 2.55 -1.73 -0.29
CA THR A 299 3.28 -1.91 -1.55
C THR A 299 3.12 -3.30 -2.15
N ARG A 300 2.63 -4.26 -1.35
CA ARG A 300 2.49 -5.68 -1.77
C ARG A 300 1.04 -6.16 -1.79
N ALA A 301 0.09 -5.29 -1.54
CA ALA A 301 -1.32 -5.62 -1.63
C ALA A 301 -1.75 -5.87 -3.09
N ALA A 302 -2.43 -7.00 -3.32
CA ALA A 302 -2.89 -7.43 -4.63
C ALA A 302 -4.03 -6.57 -5.22
N ALA A 303 -4.67 -5.72 -4.43
CA ALA A 303 -5.88 -4.97 -4.80
C ALA A 303 -5.59 -3.56 -5.35
N ARG A 304 -4.38 -3.28 -5.81
CA ARG A 304 -4.06 -1.96 -6.38
C ARG A 304 -4.72 -1.82 -7.75
N SER A 305 -5.71 -0.93 -7.84
CA SER A 305 -6.34 -0.50 -9.09
C SER A 305 -6.56 1.01 -9.05
N ASP A 306 -6.90 1.62 -10.19
CA ASP A 306 -7.11 3.08 -10.30
C ASP A 306 -8.20 3.60 -9.34
N GLY A 307 -9.10 2.73 -8.86
CA GLY A 307 -10.15 3.07 -7.88
C GLY A 307 -9.96 2.51 -6.48
N THR A 308 -8.88 1.75 -6.22
CA THR A 308 -8.62 1.11 -4.91
C THR A 308 -7.15 1.25 -4.50
N HIS A 309 -6.93 1.98 -3.41
CA HIS A 309 -5.63 2.21 -2.80
C HIS A 309 -5.52 1.43 -1.49
N PRO A 310 -4.66 0.39 -1.44
CA PRO A 310 -4.38 -0.31 -0.20
C PRO A 310 -3.43 0.51 0.67
N LEU A 311 -3.83 0.75 1.91
CA LEU A 311 -3.12 1.60 2.87
C LEU A 311 -2.90 0.87 4.19
N ILE A 312 -1.84 1.24 4.89
CA ILE A 312 -1.58 0.88 6.28
C ILE A 312 -1.72 2.13 7.13
N VAL A 313 -2.54 2.09 8.18
CA VAL A 313 -2.76 3.23 9.07
C VAL A 313 -2.43 2.86 10.50
N THR A 314 -1.70 3.72 11.21
CA THR A 314 -1.34 3.49 12.62
C THR A 314 -2.52 3.70 13.56
N LEU A 315 -2.56 2.92 14.63
CA LEU A 315 -3.46 3.04 15.76
C LEU A 315 -2.67 2.65 17.02
N PRO A 316 -2.41 3.58 17.96
CA PRO A 316 -1.56 3.31 19.12
C PRO A 316 -2.00 2.10 19.94
N GLU A 317 -1.04 1.47 20.61
CA GLU A 317 -1.32 0.30 21.43
C GLU A 317 -2.33 0.63 22.55
N GLY A 318 -3.25 -0.31 22.81
CA GLY A 318 -4.33 -0.13 23.79
C GLY A 318 -5.44 0.83 23.34
N ARG A 319 -5.34 1.44 22.15
CA ARG A 319 -6.41 2.25 21.57
C ARG A 319 -7.28 1.45 20.62
N THR A 320 -8.53 1.87 20.53
CA THR A 320 -9.56 1.30 19.67
C THR A 320 -10.30 2.44 18.97
N ILE A 321 -10.87 2.14 17.82
CA ILE A 321 -11.73 3.06 17.07
C ILE A 321 -13.12 2.46 16.87
N PRO A 322 -14.18 3.28 16.80
CA PRO A 322 -15.48 2.81 16.37
C PRO A 322 -15.42 2.34 14.92
N VAL A 323 -16.16 1.28 14.60
CA VAL A 323 -16.32 0.78 13.23
C VAL A 323 -17.77 0.45 12.95
N ALA A 324 -18.21 0.69 11.72
CA ALA A 324 -19.54 0.26 11.26
C ALA A 324 -19.43 -1.03 10.45
N ILE A 325 -20.20 -2.05 10.83
CA ILE A 325 -20.31 -3.27 10.04
C ILE A 325 -21.21 -2.98 8.84
N LEU A 326 -20.69 -3.17 7.64
CA LEU A 326 -21.48 -3.00 6.43
C LEU A 326 -22.36 -4.23 6.22
N PRO A 327 -23.63 -4.07 5.81
CA PRO A 327 -24.47 -5.18 5.44
C PRO A 327 -23.81 -5.97 4.31
N ALA A 328 -24.06 -7.28 4.26
CA ALA A 328 -23.68 -8.08 3.11
C ALA A 328 -24.33 -7.45 1.86
N GLY A 329 -23.51 -7.01 0.90
CA GLY A 329 -24.04 -6.48 -0.35
C GLY A 329 -24.89 -7.57 -1.02
N GLN A 330 -26.06 -7.20 -1.54
CA GLN A 330 -26.77 -8.13 -2.42
C GLN A 330 -25.81 -8.52 -3.56
N PRO A 331 -25.74 -9.80 -3.95
CA PRO A 331 -24.94 -10.21 -5.10
C PRO A 331 -25.45 -9.45 -6.32
N GLY A 332 -24.70 -8.43 -6.75
CA GLY A 332 -25.04 -7.61 -7.88
C GLY A 332 -25.17 -8.47 -9.13
N THR A 333 -26.33 -8.39 -9.76
CA THR A 333 -26.57 -8.83 -11.13
C THR A 333 -25.45 -8.32 -12.02
N ALA A 334 -24.68 -9.26 -12.59
CA ALA A 334 -23.73 -8.96 -13.64
C ALA A 334 -24.47 -8.27 -14.78
N THR A 335 -24.29 -6.96 -14.92
CA THR A 335 -24.65 -6.26 -16.15
C THR A 335 -23.62 -6.65 -17.21
N SER A 336 -23.87 -7.81 -17.81
CA SER A 336 -23.36 -8.18 -19.12
C SER A 336 -23.82 -7.11 -20.10
N LYS A 337 -22.91 -6.21 -20.49
CA LYS A 337 -23.09 -5.41 -21.69
C LYS A 337 -22.65 -6.29 -22.87
N ARG A 338 -23.62 -6.66 -23.69
CA ARG A 338 -23.41 -7.13 -25.06
C ARG A 338 -22.87 -6.03 -25.95
#